data_AF-A0A957YAZ0-F1
#
_entry.id   AF-A0A957YAZ0-F1
#
_cell.length_a   1.000
_cell.length_b   1.000
_cell.length_c   1.000
_cell.angle_alpha   90.00
_cell.angle_beta   90.00
_cell.angle_gamma   90.00
#
_symmetry.space_group_name_H-M   'P 1'
#
loop_
_entity.id
_entity.type
_entity.pdbx_description
1 polymer ?
#
loop_
_entity_poly.entity_id
_entity_poly.type
_entity_poly.pdbx_seq_one_letter_code
_entity_poly.pdbx_strand_id
1 'polypeptide(L)'
;VRRIGSAALELAYVACGRADVAFLALGSAWDVAAGMMLIEQAGGCYFPIERLATGMWPPSRCVATCAGFDIKQSVLNTFFE
;
A
#
# COMPACT_ATOMS: atom_id res chain seq x y z
N VAL A 1 2.14 4.05 -14.57
CA VAL A 1 2.03 2.75 -13.86
C VAL A 1 3.33 1.98 -14.06
N ARG A 2 3.94 1.48 -12.97
CA ARG A 2 5.15 0.64 -13.00
C ARG A 2 4.86 -0.65 -12.24
N ARG A 3 5.55 -1.74 -12.57
CA ARG A 3 5.48 -3.00 -11.82
C ARG A 3 6.89 -3.43 -11.48
N ILE A 4 7.23 -3.40 -10.20
CA ILE A 4 8.61 -3.63 -9.73
C ILE A 4 8.81 -5.12 -9.44
N GLY A 5 7.75 -5.83 -9.04
CA GLY A 5 7.81 -7.26 -8.71
C GLY A 5 8.35 -7.54 -7.31
N SER A 6 8.56 -6.50 -6.50
CA SER A 6 8.92 -6.61 -5.08
C SER A 6 8.00 -5.70 -4.26
N ALA A 7 7.15 -6.30 -3.43
CA ALA A 7 6.20 -5.58 -2.57
C ALA A 7 6.92 -4.59 -1.63
N ALA A 8 7.99 -5.03 -0.99
CA ALA A 8 8.80 -4.19 -0.11
C ALA A 8 9.37 -2.96 -0.82
N LEU A 9 9.87 -3.13 -2.06
CA LEU A 9 10.45 -2.02 -2.82
C LEU A 9 9.37 -1.04 -3.32
N GLU A 10 8.19 -1.54 -3.71
CA GLU A 10 7.04 -0.69 -4.06
C GLU A 10 6.61 0.19 -2.87
N LEU A 11 6.50 -0.39 -1.68
CA LEU A 11 6.16 0.36 -0.46
C LEU A 11 7.24 1.38 -0.08
N ALA A 12 8.52 1.02 -0.19
CA ALA A 12 9.62 1.96 0.06
C ALA A 12 9.62 3.13 -0.93
N TYR A 13 9.26 2.89 -2.20
CA TYR A 13 9.15 3.96 -3.20
C TYR A 13 8.01 4.91 -2.89
N VAL A 14 6.89 4.40 -2.39
CA VAL A 14 5.76 5.22 -1.95
C VAL A 14 6.12 6.04 -0.70
N ALA A 15 6.75 5.41 0.30
CA ALA A 15 7.20 6.10 1.50
C ALA A 15 8.17 7.26 1.20
N CYS A 16 9.08 7.07 0.23
CA CYS A 16 10.00 8.11 -0.21
C CYS A 16 9.38 9.14 -1.18
N GLY A 17 8.08 9.05 -1.49
CA GLY A 17 7.40 9.94 -2.44
C GLY A 17 7.83 9.77 -3.91
N ARG A 18 8.52 8.67 -4.25
CA ARG A 18 8.94 8.37 -5.63
C ARG A 18 7.86 7.71 -6.47
N ALA A 19 6.82 7.20 -5.82
CA ALA A 19 5.58 6.75 -6.42
C ALA A 19 4.42 7.26 -5.55
N ASP A 20 3.29 7.59 -6.17
CA ASP A 20 2.13 8.10 -5.44
C ASP A 20 1.36 6.98 -4.73
N VAL A 21 1.29 5.81 -5.36
CA VAL A 21 0.51 4.67 -4.87
C VAL A 21 1.22 3.34 -5.19
N ALA A 22 1.16 2.39 -4.25
CA ALA A 22 1.44 0.98 -4.45
C ALA A 22 0.15 0.16 -4.31
N PHE A 23 -0.11 -0.73 -5.26
CA PHE A 23 -1.27 -1.63 -5.23
C PHE A 23 -0.76 -3.08 -5.19
N LEU A 24 -0.88 -3.71 -4.02
CA LEU A 24 -0.36 -5.04 -3.76
C LEU A 24 -1.51 -6.04 -3.65
N ALA A 25 -1.71 -6.83 -4.70
CA ALA A 25 -2.77 -7.83 -4.78
C ALA A 25 -2.36 -9.22 -4.28
N LEU A 26 -1.06 -9.46 -4.09
CA LEU A 26 -0.49 -10.73 -3.68
C LEU A 26 0.77 -10.45 -2.85
N GLY A 27 1.01 -11.29 -1.84
CA GLY A 27 2.15 -11.17 -0.95
C GLY A 27 1.85 -11.83 0.38
N SER A 28 2.90 -12.02 1.18
CA SER A 28 2.78 -12.48 2.56
C SER A 28 2.89 -11.30 3.52
N ALA A 29 2.39 -11.44 4.76
CA ALA A 29 2.42 -10.36 5.75
C ALA A 29 3.83 -9.80 5.96
N TRP A 30 4.84 -10.67 5.95
CA TRP A 30 6.24 -10.27 6.13
C TRP A 30 6.79 -9.43 4.97
N ASP A 31 6.24 -9.54 3.77
CA ASP A 31 6.68 -8.75 2.61
C ASP A 31 6.26 -7.28 2.71
N VAL A 32 5.24 -6.99 3.53
CA VAL A 32 4.63 -5.67 3.65
C VAL A 32 4.80 -5.03 5.03
N ALA A 33 5.09 -5.81 6.08
CA ALA A 33 5.09 -5.33 7.45
C ALA A 33 6.02 -4.14 7.70
N ALA A 34 7.27 -4.25 7.24
CA ALA A 34 8.21 -3.14 7.36
C ALA A 34 7.79 -1.93 6.50
N GLY A 35 7.27 -2.18 5.30
CA GLY A 35 6.82 -1.14 4.38
C GLY A 35 5.62 -0.35 4.90
N MET A 36 4.66 -1.02 5.54
CA MET A 36 3.53 -0.38 6.22
C MET A 36 4.03 0.65 7.22
N MET A 37 4.97 0.27 8.09
CA MET A 37 5.52 1.18 9.09
C MET A 37 6.27 2.35 8.47
N LEU A 38 7.04 2.13 7.39
CA LEU A 38 7.72 3.21 6.68
C LEU A 38 6.74 4.24 6.10
N ILE A 39 5.63 3.77 5.53
CA ILE A 39 4.61 4.64 4.94
C ILE A 39 3.91 5.46 6.01
N GLU A 40 3.52 4.84 7.12
CA GLU A 40 2.91 5.55 8.25
C GLU A 40 3.84 6.63 8.81
N GLN A 41 5.13 6.34 8.97
CA GLN A 41 6.11 7.32 9.44
C GLN A 41 6.39 8.44 8.43
N ALA A 42 6.27 8.14 7.14
CA ALA A 42 6.36 9.15 6.09
C ALA A 42 5.10 10.04 5.99
N GLY A 43 4.05 9.75 6.75
CA GLY A 43 2.76 10.46 6.70
C GLY A 43 1.87 10.01 5.54
N GLY A 44 2.18 8.87 4.92
CA GLY A 44 1.32 8.20 3.97
C GLY A 44 0.29 7.30 4.65
N CYS A 45 -0.52 6.62 3.84
CA CYS A 45 -1.58 5.75 4.34
C CYS A 45 -1.41 4.32 3.82
N TYR A 46 -1.71 3.35 4.67
CA TYR A 46 -1.74 1.93 4.31
C TYR A 46 -3.15 1.38 4.50
N PHE A 47 -3.80 0.99 3.42
CA PHE A 47 -5.17 0.51 3.42
C PHE A 47 -5.23 -0.98 3.10
N PRO A 48 -5.75 -1.82 4.01
CA PRO A 48 -6.06 -3.20 3.70
C PRO A 48 -7.11 -3.26 2.59
N ILE A 49 -6.97 -4.20 1.65
CA ILE A 49 -8.08 -4.57 0.78
C ILE A 49 -8.82 -5.71 1.47
N GLU A 50 -9.80 -5.37 2.30
CA GLU A 50 -10.51 -6.32 3.19
C GLU A 50 -11.07 -7.53 2.44
N ARG A 51 -11.64 -7.29 1.25
CA ARG A 51 -12.19 -8.35 0.38
C ARG A 51 -11.20 -9.45 0.03
N LEU A 52 -9.91 -9.17 0.20
CA LEU A 52 -8.83 -10.07 -0.13
C LEU A 52 -7.93 -10.37 1.08
N ALA A 53 -8.18 -9.76 2.26
CA ALA A 53 -7.36 -9.92 3.45
C ALA A 53 -7.61 -11.28 4.12
N THR A 54 -6.52 -11.98 4.47
CA THR A 54 -6.58 -13.38 4.93
C THR A 54 -6.63 -13.50 6.46
N GLY A 55 -7.03 -12.44 7.19
CA GLY A 55 -7.03 -12.41 8.66
C GLY A 55 -5.64 -12.36 9.31
N MET A 56 -4.56 -12.30 8.53
CA MET A 56 -3.20 -12.10 9.04
C MET A 56 -2.89 -10.60 9.21
N TRP A 57 -2.14 -10.26 10.26
CA TRP A 57 -1.61 -8.91 10.45
C TRP A 57 -0.10 -8.87 10.14
N PRO A 58 0.39 -7.83 9.41
CA PRO A 58 -0.39 -6.86 8.66
C PRO A 58 -1.00 -7.49 7.39
N PRO A 59 -2.15 -6.97 6.91
CA PRO A 59 -2.86 -7.57 5.79
C PRO A 59 -2.04 -7.44 4.50
N SER A 60 -1.56 -8.57 3.96
CA SER A 60 -0.63 -8.59 2.82
C SER A 60 -1.13 -7.94 1.54
N ARG A 61 -2.45 -7.83 1.39
CA ARG A 61 -3.09 -7.22 0.23
C ARG A 61 -3.59 -5.84 0.60
N CYS A 62 -3.04 -4.84 -0.05
CA CYS A 62 -3.21 -3.46 0.37
C CYS A 62 -3.08 -2.48 -0.79
N VAL A 63 -3.59 -1.29 -0.56
CA VAL A 63 -3.23 -0.08 -1.29
C VAL A 63 -2.46 0.80 -0.32
N ALA A 64 -1.29 1.27 -0.72
CA ALA A 64 -0.53 2.21 0.08
C ALA A 64 -0.27 3.50 -0.70
N THR A 65 -0.35 4.64 -0.04
CA THR A 65 -0.28 5.95 -0.69
C THR A 65 0.81 6.81 -0.06
N CYS A 66 1.40 7.70 -0.85
CA CYS A 66 2.35 8.69 -0.33
C CYS A 66 1.60 9.73 0.51
N ALA A 67 2.36 10.53 1.26
CA ALA A 67 1.79 11.61 2.05
C ALA A 67 1.06 12.63 1.16
N GLY A 68 -0.18 12.98 1.57
CA GLY A 68 -0.99 13.99 0.87
C GLY A 68 -1.73 13.50 -0.38
N PHE A 69 -1.65 12.21 -0.73
CA PHE A 69 -2.43 11.66 -1.84
C PHE A 69 -3.93 11.57 -1.48
N ASP A 70 -4.80 12.22 -2.27
CA ASP A 70 -6.25 12.15 -2.09
C ASP A 70 -6.83 10.88 -2.73
N ILE A 71 -7.12 9.89 -1.88
CA ILE A 71 -7.69 8.62 -2.33
C ILE A 71 -9.17 8.72 -2.74
N LYS A 72 -9.93 9.66 -2.17
CA LYS A 72 -11.38 9.77 -2.40
C LYS A 72 -11.70 10.32 -3.79
N GLN A 73 -10.84 11.19 -4.31
CA GLN A 73 -10.94 11.71 -5.67
C GLN A 73 -10.25 10.80 -6.71
N SER A 74 -9.61 9.72 -6.28
CA SER A 74 -8.92 8.78 -7.14
C SER A 74 -9.84 7.66 -7.61
N VAL A 75 -9.51 7.06 -8.76
CA VAL A 75 -10.15 5.81 -9.26
C VAL A 75 -10.07 4.66 -8.26
N LEU A 76 -9.11 4.74 -7.32
CA LEU A 76 -8.91 3.74 -6.27
C LEU A 76 -10.01 3.76 -5.20
N ASN A 77 -10.79 4.83 -5.09
CA ASN A 77 -11.93 4.91 -4.18
C ASN A 77 -12.93 3.75 -4.40
N THR A 78 -13.03 3.24 -5.63
CA THR A 78 -13.85 2.07 -6.01
C THR A 78 -13.53 0.79 -5.22
N PHE A 79 -12.34 0.70 -4.60
CA PHE A 79 -11.95 -0.46 -3.78
C PHE A 79 -12.29 -0.30 -2.29
N PHE A 80 -12.80 0.87 -1.88
CA PHE A 80 -13.08 1.24 -0.49
C PHE A 80 -14.55 1.60 -0.23
N GLU A 81 -15.40 1.60 -1.27
CA GLU A 81 -16.87 1.64 -1.19
C GLU A 81 -17.47 0.22 -1.12
#